data_AF-A0A753A8H9-F1
#
_entry.id   AF-A0A753A8H9-F1
#
_cell.length_a   1.000
_cell.length_b   1.000
_cell.length_c   1.000
_cell.angle_alpha   90.00
_cell.angle_beta   90.00
_cell.angle_gamma   90.00
#
_symmetry.space_group_name_H-M   'P 1'
#
loop_
_entity.id
_entity.type
_entity.pdbx_description
1 polymer ?
#
loop_
_entity_poly.entity_id
_entity_poly.type
_entity_poly.pdbx_seq_one_letter_code
_entity_poly.pdbx_strand_id
1 'polypeptide(L)'
;MKKSSTSTPHDAVFKTFLRHPDTARDFLNIHLPHSLRIRCDLTTLKLAPDSFIEKNLRAFYSDVLWSLKTCEGDGYIYVVIEHQSTPDAHMAFRLMRYATAAMQRHLDAGHKTLPLVIPMLFYHGAKSPYPFSLCWLDEFDDPALARQLYATAFPLVDITVVPDNEIMQHRRIAMLELVQKHIRQRDLMGLVERLAVLLITGNANDSQLKALFNYLLIQHGSTPRFGKFIREVARRVPQHKERLMTIVDRIRESGRRKGKREGVQQGIQQGIHQGKQEEALRIAHTMLEQGIDREMVLMITGLSDEEIKAKRH
;
A
#
# COMPACT_ATOMS: atom_id res chain seq x y z
N MET A 1 -28.69 17.04 0.37
CA MET A 1 -28.83 18.04 1.46
C MET A 1 -27.83 17.69 2.55
N LYS A 2 -26.86 18.57 2.84
CA LYS A 2 -25.91 18.40 3.96
C LYS A 2 -26.70 18.62 5.27
N LYS A 3 -26.96 17.56 6.04
CA LYS A 3 -27.44 17.70 7.42
C LYS A 3 -26.30 18.28 8.25
N SER A 4 -26.54 19.46 8.83
CA SER A 4 -25.68 20.13 9.80
C SER A 4 -25.56 19.28 11.07
N SER A 5 -24.34 18.99 11.49
CA SER A 5 -23.96 18.14 12.63
C SER A 5 -23.87 18.94 13.93
N THR A 6 -24.99 19.45 14.43
CA THR A 6 -25.03 20.02 15.78
C THR A 6 -25.19 18.89 16.79
N SER A 7 -24.15 18.61 17.58
CA SER A 7 -24.23 17.77 18.79
C SER A 7 -25.45 18.20 19.59
N THR A 8 -26.36 17.28 19.90
CA THR A 8 -27.51 17.61 20.74
C THR A 8 -27.03 17.98 22.16
N PRO A 9 -27.77 18.79 22.95
CA PRO A 9 -27.37 19.16 24.30
C PRO A 9 -27.08 17.95 25.21
N HIS A 10 -27.85 16.89 25.02
CA HIS A 10 -27.71 15.66 25.79
C HIS A 10 -26.51 14.81 25.34
N ASP A 11 -26.16 14.79 24.05
CA ASP A 11 -24.89 14.21 23.58
C ASP A 11 -23.70 14.86 24.29
N ALA A 12 -23.73 16.20 24.38
CA ALA A 12 -22.67 16.97 25.01
C ALA A 12 -22.57 16.65 26.51
N VAL A 13 -23.71 16.52 27.19
CA VAL A 13 -23.76 16.12 28.61
C VAL A 13 -23.16 14.72 28.78
N PHE A 14 -23.63 13.72 28.05
CA PHE A 14 -23.12 12.36 28.22
C PHE A 14 -21.61 12.30 27.95
N LYS A 15 -21.10 12.96 26.88
CA LYS A 15 -19.65 13.05 26.63
C LYS A 15 -18.89 13.64 27.80
N THR A 16 -19.41 14.71 28.38
CA THR A 16 -18.75 15.41 29.50
C THR A 16 -18.57 14.45 30.67
N PHE A 17 -19.59 13.67 30.99
CA PHE A 17 -19.52 12.64 32.05
C PHE A 17 -18.61 11.48 31.66
N LEU A 18 -18.80 10.88 30.48
CA LEU A 18 -18.07 9.67 30.07
C LEU A 18 -16.63 9.94 29.64
N ARG A 19 -16.19 11.20 29.49
CA ARG A 19 -14.76 11.56 29.34
C ARG A 19 -14.01 11.54 30.68
N HIS A 20 -14.71 11.50 31.80
CA HIS A 20 -14.09 11.37 33.12
C HIS A 20 -13.73 9.90 33.41
N PRO A 21 -12.47 9.55 33.72
CA PRO A 21 -12.05 8.16 33.89
C PRO A 21 -12.86 7.35 34.91
N ASP A 22 -13.20 7.96 36.05
CA ASP A 22 -13.95 7.27 37.12
C ASP A 22 -15.39 6.96 36.67
N THR A 23 -16.07 7.94 36.07
CA THR A 23 -17.41 7.75 35.51
C THR A 23 -17.42 6.70 34.40
N ALA A 24 -16.41 6.72 33.51
CA ALA A 24 -16.28 5.71 32.47
C ALA A 24 -16.04 4.31 33.07
N ARG A 25 -15.20 4.20 34.11
CA ARG A 25 -14.95 2.95 34.81
C ARG A 25 -16.22 2.39 35.45
N ASP A 26 -16.99 3.23 36.13
CA ASP A 26 -18.26 2.83 36.75
C ASP A 26 -19.28 2.40 35.70
N PHE A 27 -19.42 3.18 34.63
CA PHE A 27 -20.29 2.85 33.50
C PHE A 27 -19.94 1.48 32.90
N LEU A 28 -18.65 1.23 32.63
CA LEU A 28 -18.19 -0.04 32.07
C LEU A 28 -18.32 -1.18 33.07
N ASN A 29 -18.10 -0.96 34.36
CA ASN A 29 -18.31 -1.96 35.39
C ASN A 29 -19.76 -2.44 35.48
N ILE A 30 -20.72 -1.51 35.31
CA ILE A 30 -22.15 -1.79 35.40
C ILE A 30 -22.68 -2.43 34.10
N HIS A 31 -22.30 -1.90 32.94
CA HIS A 31 -22.99 -2.22 31.68
C HIS A 31 -22.24 -3.17 30.75
N LEU A 32 -20.94 -3.37 30.95
CA LEU A 32 -20.18 -4.30 30.11
C LEU A 32 -20.56 -5.75 30.48
N PRO A 33 -20.94 -6.61 29.52
CA PRO A 33 -21.25 -8.01 29.80
C PRO A 33 -20.13 -8.70 30.55
N HIS A 34 -20.47 -9.52 31.54
CA HIS A 34 -19.49 -10.16 32.43
C HIS A 34 -18.38 -10.92 31.67
N SER A 35 -18.75 -11.62 30.59
CA SER A 35 -17.81 -12.38 29.74
C SER A 35 -16.74 -11.51 29.06
N LEU A 36 -17.05 -10.24 28.79
CA LEU A 36 -16.09 -9.27 28.24
C LEU A 36 -15.35 -8.55 29.37
N ARG A 37 -16.05 -8.19 30.45
CA ARG A 37 -15.50 -7.45 31.59
C ARG A 37 -14.33 -8.18 32.26
N ILE A 38 -14.41 -9.50 32.42
CA ILE A 38 -13.32 -10.30 33.02
C ILE A 38 -12.03 -10.29 32.19
N ARG A 39 -12.10 -9.90 30.91
CA ARG A 39 -10.94 -9.80 30.02
C ARG A 39 -10.30 -8.41 30.03
N CYS A 40 -10.90 -7.43 30.71
CA CYS A 40 -10.55 -6.02 30.66
C CYS A 40 -9.99 -5.53 32.00
N ASP A 41 -8.82 -4.89 31.99
CA ASP A 41 -8.29 -4.17 33.15
C ASP A 41 -8.76 -2.70 33.11
N LEU A 42 -9.93 -2.45 33.73
CA LEU A 42 -10.54 -1.12 33.78
C LEU A 42 -9.77 -0.11 34.65
N THR A 43 -8.75 -0.54 35.40
CA THR A 43 -7.88 0.40 36.14
C THR A 43 -6.95 1.17 35.19
N THR A 44 -6.69 0.60 34.00
CA THR A 44 -5.77 1.14 33.00
C THR A 44 -6.44 2.04 31.95
N LEU A 45 -7.71 2.40 32.15
CA LEU A 45 -8.49 3.23 31.22
C LEU A 45 -7.77 4.54 30.90
N LYS A 46 -7.54 4.78 29.61
CA LYS A 46 -7.00 6.04 29.08
C LYS A 46 -7.88 6.53 27.93
N LEU A 47 -8.23 7.80 27.97
CA LEU A 47 -9.04 8.40 26.91
C LEU A 47 -8.18 8.50 25.65
N ALA A 48 -8.65 7.90 24.55
CA ALA A 48 -7.96 8.00 23.28
C ALA A 48 -8.19 9.40 22.66
N PRO A 49 -7.21 9.98 21.96
CA PRO A 49 -7.35 11.32 21.37
C PRO A 49 -8.48 11.39 20.33
N ASP A 50 -9.21 12.52 20.25
CA ASP A 50 -10.29 12.74 19.26
C ASP A 50 -9.83 12.65 17.78
N SER A 51 -8.51 12.65 17.54
CA SER A 51 -7.92 12.39 16.23
C SER A 51 -8.10 10.94 15.75
N PHE A 52 -8.57 10.04 16.63
CA PHE A 52 -8.82 8.61 16.36
C PHE A 52 -10.06 8.33 15.50
N ILE A 53 -10.85 9.35 15.17
CA ILE A 53 -12.05 9.21 14.32
C ILE A 53 -11.73 9.80 12.93
N GLU A 54 -11.96 9.03 11.85
CA GLU A 54 -11.72 9.49 10.48
C GLU A 54 -12.48 10.78 10.17
N LYS A 55 -11.89 11.68 9.37
CA LYS A 55 -12.49 13.00 9.07
C LYS A 55 -13.89 12.90 8.44
N ASN A 56 -14.14 11.85 7.64
CA ASN A 56 -15.43 11.60 6.99
C ASN A 56 -16.44 10.94 7.94
N LEU A 57 -15.95 10.35 9.02
CA LEU A 57 -16.76 9.89 10.12
C LEU A 57 -17.14 11.13 10.96
N ARG A 58 -16.21 11.87 11.58
CA ARG A 58 -16.44 13.03 12.51
C ARG A 58 -17.74 13.86 12.43
N ALA A 59 -18.31 14.11 11.25
CA ALA A 59 -19.57 14.82 11.05
C ALA A 59 -20.83 14.17 11.67
N PHE A 60 -20.79 12.92 12.17
CA PHE A 60 -21.97 12.26 12.76
C PHE A 60 -21.84 11.85 14.23
N TYR A 61 -20.84 12.37 14.97
CA TYR A 61 -20.35 11.61 16.13
C TYR A 61 -20.53 12.26 17.48
N SER A 62 -21.04 11.41 18.37
CA SER A 62 -20.91 11.53 19.80
C SER A 62 -20.18 10.34 20.39
N ASP A 63 -18.87 10.25 20.14
CA ASP A 63 -18.09 9.08 20.56
C ASP A 63 -17.17 9.36 21.72
N VAL A 64 -16.97 8.32 22.54
CA VAL A 64 -15.87 8.24 23.49
C VAL A 64 -15.15 6.92 23.27
N LEU A 65 -13.85 7.00 22.92
CA LEU A 65 -12.97 5.86 22.77
C LEU A 65 -12.03 5.77 23.96
N TRP A 66 -12.06 4.64 24.65
CA TRP A 66 -11.16 4.33 25.75
C TRP A 66 -10.20 3.22 25.35
N SER A 67 -8.91 3.40 25.63
CA SER A 67 -7.93 2.32 25.59
C SER A 67 -7.73 1.74 26.99
N LEU A 68 -7.42 0.46 27.04
CA LEU A 68 -7.13 -0.28 28.28
C LEU A 68 -6.24 -1.48 27.98
N LYS A 69 -5.70 -2.10 29.03
CA LYS A 69 -5.08 -3.42 28.93
C LYS A 69 -6.12 -4.52 29.06
N THR A 70 -5.86 -5.63 28.40
CA THR A 70 -6.62 -6.88 28.48
C THR A 70 -5.70 -8.01 28.93
N CYS A 71 -6.27 -9.18 29.23
CA CYS A 71 -5.49 -10.37 29.57
C CYS A 71 -4.49 -10.79 28.47
N GLU A 72 -4.73 -10.41 27.22
CA GLU A 72 -3.97 -10.86 26.04
C GLU A 72 -3.29 -9.70 25.27
N GLY A 73 -3.20 -8.50 25.87
CA GLY A 73 -2.54 -7.34 25.26
C GLY A 73 -3.36 -6.06 25.36
N ASP A 74 -3.15 -5.13 24.43
CA ASP A 74 -3.91 -3.87 24.39
C ASP A 74 -5.34 -4.11 23.86
N GLY A 75 -6.30 -3.43 24.45
CA GLY A 75 -7.69 -3.43 24.02
C GLY A 75 -8.30 -2.02 24.02
N TYR A 76 -9.43 -1.90 23.35
CA TYR A 76 -10.18 -0.66 23.29
C TYR A 76 -11.65 -0.93 23.57
N ILE A 77 -12.28 -0.03 24.30
CA ILE A 77 -13.73 0.03 24.42
C ILE A 77 -14.18 1.30 23.73
N TYR A 78 -15.06 1.12 22.75
CA TYR A 78 -15.57 2.21 21.96
C TYR A 78 -17.06 2.36 22.22
N VAL A 79 -17.41 3.44 22.91
CA VAL A 79 -18.79 3.75 23.28
C VAL A 79 -19.31 4.80 22.31
N VAL A 80 -20.26 4.39 21.47
CA VAL A 80 -21.05 5.30 20.66
C VAL A 80 -22.29 5.68 21.44
N ILE A 81 -22.52 6.98 21.46
CA ILE A 81 -23.72 7.58 22.03
C ILE A 81 -24.62 7.91 20.84
N GLU A 82 -25.82 7.35 20.81
CA GLU A 82 -26.83 7.82 19.87
C GLU A 82 -27.91 8.58 20.64
N HIS A 83 -27.88 9.90 20.53
CA HIS A 83 -28.91 10.76 21.10
C HIS A 83 -30.09 11.03 20.15
N GLN A 84 -31.25 11.26 20.79
CA GLN A 84 -32.64 11.36 20.35
C GLN A 84 -32.94 11.73 18.89
N SER A 85 -33.68 10.83 18.25
CA SER A 85 -35.12 11.05 17.94
C SER A 85 -35.69 9.84 17.21
N THR A 86 -34.84 9.06 16.54
CA THR A 86 -35.25 7.87 15.77
C THR A 86 -34.20 6.78 15.93
N PRO A 87 -34.58 5.53 16.24
CA PRO A 87 -33.62 4.44 16.19
C PRO A 87 -33.12 4.24 14.75
N ASP A 88 -31.80 4.03 14.60
CA ASP A 88 -31.16 3.75 13.31
C ASP A 88 -31.16 2.24 13.04
N ALA A 89 -31.68 1.81 11.90
CA ALA A 89 -31.72 0.40 11.51
C ALA A 89 -30.33 -0.18 11.23
N HIS A 90 -29.37 0.65 10.83
CA HIS A 90 -28.01 0.24 10.45
C HIS A 90 -26.97 0.52 11.54
N MET A 91 -27.42 0.67 12.78
CA MET A 91 -26.55 0.99 13.91
C MET A 91 -25.47 -0.07 14.14
N ALA A 92 -25.80 -1.35 13.96
CA ALA A 92 -24.85 -2.43 14.20
C ALA A 92 -23.70 -2.41 13.19
N PHE A 93 -24.00 -2.27 11.90
CA PHE A 93 -22.98 -2.08 10.86
C PHE A 93 -22.15 -0.81 11.09
N ARG A 94 -22.81 0.26 11.55
CA ARG A 94 -22.16 1.52 11.88
C ARG A 94 -21.16 1.36 13.04
N LEU A 95 -21.54 0.67 14.13
CA LEU A 95 -20.64 0.30 15.23
C LEU A 95 -19.43 -0.51 14.74
N MET A 96 -19.66 -1.48 13.84
CA MET A 96 -18.58 -2.30 13.27
C MET A 96 -17.58 -1.49 12.45
N ARG A 97 -18.04 -0.51 11.67
CA ARG A 97 -17.15 0.41 10.94
C ARG A 97 -16.22 1.13 11.90
N TYR A 98 -16.71 1.52 13.07
CA TYR A 98 -15.92 2.23 14.06
C TYR A 98 -14.91 1.32 14.75
N ALA A 99 -15.35 0.12 15.14
CA ALA A 99 -14.46 -0.89 15.66
C ALA A 99 -13.31 -1.19 14.68
N THR A 100 -13.64 -1.36 13.40
CA THR A 100 -12.65 -1.60 12.32
C THR A 100 -11.71 -0.41 12.12
N ALA A 101 -12.23 0.83 12.17
CA ALA A 101 -11.40 2.03 12.08
C ALA A 101 -10.43 2.18 13.27
N ALA A 102 -10.87 1.79 14.48
CA ALA A 102 -10.01 1.78 15.65
C ALA A 102 -8.93 0.70 15.56
N MET A 103 -9.30 -0.49 15.07
CA MET A 103 -8.37 -1.58 14.76
C MET A 103 -7.29 -1.17 13.74
N GLN A 104 -7.70 -0.53 12.63
CA GLN A 104 -6.76 -0.07 11.60
C GLN A 104 -5.75 0.93 12.18
N ARG A 105 -6.21 1.90 12.96
CA ARG A 105 -5.32 2.88 13.59
C ARG A 105 -4.32 2.27 14.57
N HIS A 106 -4.70 1.21 15.28
CA HIS A 106 -3.78 0.47 16.13
C HIS A 106 -2.63 -0.13 15.29
N LEU A 107 -2.93 -0.70 14.13
CA LEU A 107 -1.90 -1.18 13.20
C LEU A 107 -1.05 -0.02 12.64
N ASP A 108 -1.68 1.10 12.26
CA ASP A 108 -0.98 2.28 11.73
C ASP A 108 -0.01 2.90 12.76
N ALA A 109 -0.28 2.73 14.06
CA ALA A 109 0.60 3.15 15.15
C ALA A 109 1.84 2.23 15.33
N GLY A 110 1.98 1.19 14.50
CA GLY A 110 3.14 0.30 14.47
C GLY A 110 2.96 -1.02 15.24
N HIS A 111 1.76 -1.28 15.75
CA HIS A 111 1.47 -2.55 16.41
C HIS A 111 1.35 -3.69 15.39
N LYS A 112 1.74 -4.91 15.78
CA LYS A 112 1.81 -6.08 14.89
C LYS A 112 0.53 -6.92 14.83
N THR A 113 -0.34 -6.77 15.81
CA THR A 113 -1.56 -7.56 15.99
C THR A 113 -2.77 -6.65 16.15
N LEU A 114 -3.96 -7.17 15.86
CA LEU A 114 -5.20 -6.44 16.08
C LEU A 114 -5.54 -6.37 17.58
N PRO A 115 -6.11 -5.26 18.06
CA PRO A 115 -6.62 -5.17 19.41
C PRO A 115 -8.07 -5.65 19.47
N LEU A 116 -8.53 -6.09 20.65
CA LEU A 116 -9.95 -6.26 20.89
C LEU A 116 -10.63 -4.90 20.97
N VAL A 117 -11.62 -4.64 20.12
CA VAL A 117 -12.44 -3.41 20.18
C VAL A 117 -13.88 -3.78 20.50
N ILE A 118 -14.39 -3.30 21.64
CA ILE A 118 -15.76 -3.58 22.07
C ILE A 118 -16.65 -2.37 21.73
N PRO A 119 -17.51 -2.48 20.70
CA PRO A 119 -18.51 -1.45 20.42
C PRO A 119 -19.65 -1.53 21.45
N MET A 120 -20.04 -0.38 21.99
CA MET A 120 -21.22 -0.25 22.85
C MET A 120 -22.12 0.86 22.32
N LEU A 121 -23.44 0.61 22.37
CA LEU A 121 -24.46 1.62 22.09
C LEU A 121 -25.08 2.08 23.41
N PHE A 122 -24.96 3.38 23.71
CA PHE A 122 -25.81 4.01 24.72
C PHE A 122 -27.07 4.57 24.02
N TYR A 123 -28.22 3.94 24.28
CA TYR A 123 -29.51 4.30 23.68
C TYR A 123 -30.49 4.85 24.72
N HIS A 124 -31.06 6.02 24.47
CA HIS A 124 -32.12 6.61 25.29
C HIS A 124 -33.22 7.27 24.42
N GLY A 125 -33.55 6.68 23.27
CA GLY A 125 -34.56 7.21 22.35
C GLY A 125 -36.01 7.01 22.82
N ALA A 126 -36.95 7.70 22.17
CA ALA A 126 -38.38 7.64 22.52
C ALA A 126 -39.02 6.28 22.20
N LYS A 127 -38.51 5.55 21.20
CA LYS A 127 -38.99 4.19 20.86
C LYS A 127 -38.25 3.17 21.73
N SER A 128 -38.95 2.60 22.70
CA SER A 128 -38.38 1.66 23.67
C SER A 128 -39.12 0.31 23.66
N PRO A 129 -38.42 -0.84 23.75
CA PRO A 129 -36.96 -0.98 23.72
C PRO A 129 -36.36 -0.66 22.34
N TYR A 130 -35.03 -0.58 22.25
CA TYR A 130 -34.35 -0.40 20.97
C TYR A 130 -34.77 -1.51 19.97
N PRO A 131 -35.30 -1.18 18.78
CA PRO A 131 -36.05 -2.14 17.97
C PRO A 131 -35.23 -2.93 16.95
N PHE A 132 -33.92 -2.69 16.84
CA PHE A 132 -33.07 -3.31 15.81
C PHE A 132 -31.99 -4.19 16.44
N SER A 133 -31.47 -5.15 15.67
CA SER A 133 -30.36 -6.00 16.13
C SER A 133 -29.08 -5.16 16.28
N LEU A 134 -28.27 -5.50 17.30
CA LEU A 134 -26.90 -5.00 17.46
C LEU A 134 -25.85 -5.96 16.90
N CYS A 135 -26.27 -7.07 16.29
CA CYS A 135 -25.40 -7.93 15.49
C CYS A 135 -25.50 -7.49 14.02
N TRP A 136 -24.42 -6.91 13.49
CA TRP A 136 -24.38 -6.42 12.11
C TRP A 136 -24.60 -7.51 11.06
N LEU A 137 -24.38 -8.78 11.42
CA LEU A 137 -24.62 -9.93 10.54
C LEU A 137 -26.11 -10.20 10.33
N ASP A 138 -26.98 -9.69 11.21
CA ASP A 138 -28.44 -9.79 11.05
C ASP A 138 -28.99 -8.82 10.00
N GLU A 139 -28.17 -7.86 9.52
CA GLU A 139 -28.57 -6.89 8.49
C GLU A 139 -28.48 -7.45 7.07
N PHE A 140 -27.97 -8.66 6.87
CA PHE A 140 -27.92 -9.31 5.56
C PHE A 140 -29.25 -9.99 5.24
N ASP A 141 -29.59 -10.08 3.96
CA ASP A 141 -30.76 -10.85 3.48
C ASP A 141 -30.68 -12.33 3.89
N ASP A 142 -29.46 -12.88 4.01
CA ASP A 142 -29.17 -14.21 4.56
C ASP A 142 -28.15 -14.11 5.73
N PRO A 143 -28.62 -13.97 6.98
CA PRO A 143 -27.76 -13.87 8.15
C PRO A 143 -26.95 -15.13 8.46
N ALA A 144 -27.39 -16.31 8.00
CA ALA A 144 -26.68 -17.57 8.24
C ALA A 144 -25.44 -17.65 7.33
N LEU A 145 -25.62 -17.33 6.05
CA LEU A 145 -24.51 -17.24 5.09
C LEU A 145 -23.51 -16.15 5.48
N ALA A 146 -23.98 -14.98 5.97
CA ALA A 146 -23.10 -13.92 6.45
C ALA A 146 -22.21 -14.38 7.60
N ARG A 147 -22.77 -15.08 8.59
CA ARG A 147 -21.99 -15.66 9.70
C ARG A 147 -20.95 -16.66 9.19
N GLN A 148 -21.32 -17.52 8.25
CA GLN A 148 -20.38 -18.46 7.65
C GLN A 148 -19.24 -17.72 6.93
N LEU A 149 -19.56 -16.71 6.13
CA LEU A 149 -18.59 -15.97 5.33
C LEU A 149 -17.60 -15.15 6.17
N TYR A 150 -18.10 -14.47 7.21
CA TYR A 150 -17.31 -13.52 7.99
C TYR A 150 -16.69 -14.10 9.27
N ALA A 151 -17.09 -15.31 9.69
CA ALA A 151 -16.48 -16.02 10.82
C ALA A 151 -15.51 -17.15 10.40
N THR A 152 -15.27 -17.32 9.09
CA THR A 152 -14.34 -18.33 8.57
C THR A 152 -13.23 -17.69 7.73
N ALA A 153 -12.26 -18.51 7.32
CA ALA A 153 -11.16 -18.05 6.48
C ALA A 153 -11.69 -17.56 5.13
N PHE A 154 -11.20 -16.39 4.68
CA PHE A 154 -11.52 -15.89 3.34
C PHE A 154 -10.94 -16.81 2.26
N PRO A 155 -11.62 -16.94 1.11
CA PRO A 155 -11.13 -17.76 0.00
C PRO A 155 -9.81 -17.20 -0.53
N LEU A 156 -8.76 -18.04 -0.51
CA LEU A 156 -7.45 -17.73 -1.06
C LEU A 156 -7.26 -18.42 -2.41
N VAL A 157 -6.95 -17.63 -3.45
CA VAL A 157 -6.51 -18.14 -4.76
C VAL A 157 -4.99 -18.04 -4.82
N ASP A 158 -4.30 -19.11 -4.42
CA ASP A 158 -2.84 -19.18 -4.45
C ASP A 158 -2.33 -19.84 -5.74
N ILE A 159 -2.15 -19.02 -6.78
CA ILE A 159 -1.62 -19.45 -8.08
C ILE A 159 -0.18 -20.00 -8.03
N THR A 160 0.54 -19.83 -6.91
CA THR A 160 1.94 -20.31 -6.82
C THR A 160 2.01 -21.83 -6.73
N VAL A 161 0.99 -22.47 -6.17
CA VAL A 161 0.88 -23.93 -6.00
C VAL A 161 0.06 -24.60 -7.10
N VAL A 162 -0.78 -23.85 -7.83
CA VAL A 162 -1.61 -24.40 -8.91
C VAL A 162 -0.73 -24.82 -10.09
N PRO A 163 -0.76 -26.08 -10.56
CA PRO A 163 0.01 -26.53 -11.72
C PRO A 163 -0.32 -25.75 -13.00
N ASP A 164 0.68 -25.49 -13.85
CA ASP A 164 0.47 -24.72 -15.08
C ASP A 164 -0.59 -25.35 -15.98
N ASN A 165 -0.62 -26.67 -16.08
CA ASN A 165 -1.60 -27.39 -16.90
C ASN A 165 -3.04 -27.19 -16.40
N GLU A 166 -3.23 -26.96 -15.11
CA GLU A 166 -4.53 -26.61 -14.52
C GLU A 166 -4.87 -25.16 -14.84
N ILE A 167 -3.92 -24.22 -14.66
CA ILE A 167 -4.08 -22.81 -15.05
C ILE A 167 -4.50 -22.68 -16.52
N MET A 168 -3.94 -23.49 -17.41
CA MET A 168 -4.30 -23.49 -18.83
C MET A 168 -5.79 -23.77 -19.10
N GLN A 169 -6.52 -24.37 -18.13
CA GLN A 169 -7.96 -24.64 -18.21
C GLN A 169 -8.82 -23.53 -17.61
N HIS A 170 -8.23 -22.52 -16.95
CA HIS A 170 -8.94 -21.41 -16.29
C HIS A 170 -9.52 -20.36 -17.25
N ARG A 171 -9.71 -20.72 -18.52
CA ARG A 171 -10.40 -19.92 -19.55
C ARG A 171 -9.82 -18.49 -19.67
N ARG A 172 -10.61 -17.47 -19.33
CA ARG A 172 -10.27 -16.04 -19.51
C ARG A 172 -9.22 -15.54 -18.52
N ILE A 173 -9.11 -16.13 -17.33
CA ILE A 173 -8.19 -15.65 -16.29
C ILE A 173 -6.80 -16.31 -16.37
N ALA A 174 -6.72 -17.46 -17.03
CA ALA A 174 -5.51 -18.27 -17.21
C ALA A 174 -4.27 -17.46 -17.61
N MET A 175 -4.44 -16.50 -18.52
CA MET A 175 -3.33 -15.68 -19.02
C MET A 175 -2.74 -14.77 -17.94
N LEU A 176 -3.60 -14.17 -17.11
CA LEU A 176 -3.17 -13.33 -16.00
C LEU A 176 -2.46 -14.17 -14.94
N GLU A 177 -3.04 -15.33 -14.59
CA GLU A 177 -2.51 -16.22 -13.56
C GLU A 177 -1.16 -16.81 -13.96
N LEU A 178 -1.04 -17.31 -15.20
CA LEU A 178 0.21 -17.86 -15.71
C LEU A 178 1.30 -16.79 -15.75
N VAL A 179 1.00 -15.59 -16.24
CA VAL A 179 1.99 -14.50 -16.24
C VAL A 179 2.38 -14.11 -14.82
N GLN A 180 1.42 -13.94 -13.90
CA GLN A 180 1.72 -13.54 -12.52
C GLN A 180 2.51 -14.62 -11.76
N LYS A 181 2.18 -15.90 -11.95
CA LYS A 181 2.90 -17.02 -11.33
C LYS A 181 4.39 -16.99 -11.66
N HIS A 182 4.70 -16.68 -12.91
CA HIS A 182 6.06 -16.73 -13.41
C HIS A 182 6.75 -15.36 -13.50
N ILE A 183 6.09 -14.26 -13.13
CA ILE A 183 6.63 -12.91 -13.34
C ILE A 183 7.96 -12.67 -12.65
N ARG A 184 8.24 -13.36 -11.55
CA ARG A 184 9.51 -13.24 -10.79
C ARG A 184 10.62 -14.15 -11.33
N GLN A 185 10.33 -15.01 -12.29
CA GLN A 185 11.33 -15.89 -12.89
C GLN A 185 12.28 -15.10 -13.80
N ARG A 186 13.56 -15.44 -13.76
CA ARG A 186 14.60 -14.78 -14.58
C ARG A 186 14.44 -15.10 -16.08
N ASP A 187 13.89 -16.26 -16.39
CA ASP A 187 13.71 -16.71 -17.78
C ASP A 187 12.26 -17.11 -18.04
N LEU A 188 11.59 -16.32 -18.86
CA LEU A 188 10.20 -16.55 -19.28
C LEU A 188 10.11 -17.41 -20.55
N MET A 189 11.23 -17.85 -21.13
CA MET A 189 11.24 -18.61 -22.39
C MET A 189 10.43 -19.91 -22.30
N GLY A 190 10.39 -20.55 -21.12
CA GLY A 190 9.57 -21.74 -20.88
C GLY A 190 8.05 -21.51 -20.99
N LEU A 191 7.59 -20.26 -21.00
CA LEU A 191 6.18 -19.90 -21.10
C LEU A 191 5.72 -19.61 -22.51
N VAL A 192 6.64 -19.52 -23.48
CA VAL A 192 6.32 -19.07 -24.84
C VAL A 192 5.20 -19.90 -25.46
N GLU A 193 5.27 -21.22 -25.34
CA GLU A 193 4.28 -22.13 -25.91
C GLU A 193 2.93 -21.99 -25.21
N ARG A 194 2.91 -22.04 -23.87
CA ARG A 194 1.68 -21.89 -23.06
C ARG A 194 1.00 -20.54 -23.31
N LEU A 195 1.76 -19.45 -23.34
CA LEU A 195 1.23 -18.12 -23.65
C LEU A 195 0.73 -18.01 -25.08
N ALA A 196 1.42 -18.63 -26.05
CA ALA A 196 0.94 -18.65 -27.42
C ALA A 196 -0.42 -19.37 -27.53
N VAL A 197 -0.55 -20.53 -26.87
CA VAL A 197 -1.84 -21.24 -26.78
C VAL A 197 -2.91 -20.34 -26.17
N LEU A 198 -2.66 -19.73 -25.01
CA LEU A 198 -3.63 -18.83 -24.37
C LEU A 198 -3.97 -17.58 -25.19
N LEU A 199 -3.06 -17.09 -26.04
CA LEU A 199 -3.33 -15.97 -26.94
C LEU A 199 -4.16 -16.39 -28.17
N ILE A 200 -4.12 -17.68 -28.54
CA ILE A 200 -4.90 -18.23 -29.66
C ILE A 200 -6.29 -18.67 -29.18
N THR A 201 -6.35 -19.41 -28.06
CA THR A 201 -7.57 -20.02 -27.54
C THR A 201 -8.26 -19.17 -26.49
N GLY A 202 -7.56 -18.20 -25.91
CA GLY A 202 -8.07 -17.38 -24.83
C GLY A 202 -9.05 -16.33 -25.34
N ASN A 203 -10.08 -16.09 -24.54
CA ASN A 203 -11.11 -15.08 -24.80
C ASN A 203 -10.75 -13.71 -24.18
N ALA A 204 -9.46 -13.39 -24.07
CA ALA A 204 -9.01 -12.12 -23.53
C ALA A 204 -9.28 -11.00 -24.54
N ASN A 205 -9.89 -9.91 -24.09
CA ASN A 205 -10.16 -8.78 -24.97
C ASN A 205 -8.91 -7.90 -25.16
N ASP A 206 -9.03 -6.93 -26.07
CA ASP A 206 -7.91 -6.05 -26.37
C ASP A 206 -7.43 -5.22 -25.18
N SER A 207 -8.30 -4.74 -24.30
CA SER A 207 -7.83 -3.94 -23.16
C SER A 207 -7.03 -4.79 -22.17
N GLN A 208 -7.45 -6.03 -21.92
CA GLN A 208 -6.77 -7.00 -21.06
C GLN A 208 -5.39 -7.37 -21.60
N LEU A 209 -5.28 -7.69 -22.88
CA LEU A 209 -3.99 -7.97 -23.52
C LEU A 209 -3.04 -6.77 -23.41
N LYS A 210 -3.56 -5.53 -23.55
CA LYS A 210 -2.75 -4.31 -23.45
C LYS A 210 -2.18 -4.15 -22.05
N ALA A 211 -3.04 -4.32 -21.04
CA ALA A 211 -2.66 -4.23 -19.64
C ALA A 211 -1.59 -5.27 -19.30
N LEU A 212 -1.77 -6.52 -19.74
CA LEU A 212 -0.83 -7.61 -19.46
C LEU A 212 0.53 -7.39 -20.12
N PHE A 213 0.57 -6.96 -21.38
CA PHE A 213 1.84 -6.68 -22.03
C PHE A 213 2.55 -5.46 -21.47
N ASN A 214 1.81 -4.42 -21.08
CA ASN A 214 2.39 -3.28 -20.37
C ASN A 214 2.97 -3.72 -19.03
N TYR A 215 2.28 -4.60 -18.30
CA TYR A 215 2.78 -5.18 -17.07
C TYR A 215 4.09 -5.96 -17.28
N LEU A 216 4.12 -6.86 -18.28
CA LEU A 216 5.34 -7.58 -18.67
C LEU A 216 6.49 -6.63 -19.07
N LEU A 217 6.18 -5.56 -19.80
CA LEU A 217 7.14 -4.54 -20.21
C LEU A 217 7.72 -3.77 -19.00
N ILE A 218 6.90 -3.43 -18.01
CA ILE A 218 7.36 -2.75 -16.80
C ILE A 218 8.28 -3.66 -15.99
N GLN A 219 7.94 -4.94 -15.85
CA GLN A 219 8.69 -5.90 -15.03
C GLN A 219 9.98 -6.39 -15.70
N HIS A 220 9.96 -6.64 -17.01
CA HIS A 220 11.05 -7.29 -17.75
C HIS A 220 11.59 -6.49 -18.93
N GLY A 221 11.07 -5.29 -19.20
CA GLY A 221 11.47 -4.49 -20.38
C GLY A 221 12.95 -4.18 -20.47
N SER A 222 13.65 -4.15 -19.32
CA SER A 222 15.09 -3.92 -19.26
C SER A 222 15.91 -5.21 -19.35
N THR A 223 15.27 -6.38 -19.33
CA THR A 223 15.94 -7.69 -19.35
C THR A 223 16.40 -8.00 -20.78
N PRO A 224 17.69 -8.33 -21.03
CA PRO A 224 18.23 -8.52 -22.39
C PRO A 224 17.48 -9.56 -23.23
N ARG A 225 16.91 -10.59 -22.56
CA ARG A 225 16.17 -11.68 -23.21
C ARG A 225 14.69 -11.39 -23.44
N PHE A 226 14.11 -10.35 -22.83
CA PHE A 226 12.67 -10.10 -22.93
C PHE A 226 12.23 -9.75 -24.35
N GLY A 227 13.04 -8.97 -25.09
CA GLY A 227 12.79 -8.72 -26.50
C GLY A 227 12.77 -10.00 -27.35
N LYS A 228 13.60 -11.01 -27.02
CA LYS A 228 13.59 -12.32 -27.68
C LYS A 228 12.33 -13.10 -27.34
N PHE A 229 11.92 -13.11 -26.07
CA PHE A 229 10.68 -13.71 -25.61
C PHE A 229 9.45 -13.17 -26.38
N ILE A 230 9.29 -11.85 -26.46
CA ILE A 230 8.16 -11.25 -27.19
C ILE A 230 8.17 -11.63 -28.69
N ARG A 231 9.34 -11.67 -29.32
CA ARG A 231 9.46 -12.11 -30.73
C ARG A 231 9.06 -13.57 -30.91
N GLU A 232 9.44 -14.45 -29.99
CA GLU A 232 9.06 -15.87 -30.05
C GLU A 232 7.57 -16.11 -29.83
N VAL A 233 6.93 -15.31 -28.98
CA VAL A 233 5.47 -15.30 -28.84
C VAL A 233 4.81 -14.78 -30.12
N ALA A 234 5.29 -13.67 -30.68
CA ALA A 234 4.76 -13.08 -31.92
C ALA A 234 4.88 -14.02 -33.13
N ARG A 235 5.94 -14.82 -33.19
CA ARG A 235 6.14 -15.83 -34.24
C ARG A 235 5.08 -16.92 -34.21
N ARG A 236 4.60 -17.29 -33.02
CA ARG A 236 3.60 -18.35 -32.83
C ARG A 236 2.17 -17.84 -32.91
N VAL A 237 1.96 -16.53 -32.75
CA VAL A 237 0.63 -15.92 -32.76
C VAL A 237 0.56 -14.76 -33.76
N PRO A 238 0.51 -15.05 -35.08
CA PRO A 238 0.59 -14.04 -36.14
C PRO A 238 -0.51 -12.97 -36.04
N GLN A 239 -1.70 -13.34 -35.58
CA GLN A 239 -2.84 -12.44 -35.36
C GLN A 239 -2.56 -11.30 -34.35
N HIS A 240 -1.57 -11.46 -33.47
CA HIS A 240 -1.15 -10.43 -32.51
C HIS A 240 0.24 -9.86 -32.81
N LYS A 241 0.81 -10.17 -33.97
CA LYS A 241 2.19 -9.81 -34.33
C LYS A 241 2.44 -8.31 -34.28
N GLU A 242 1.65 -7.49 -34.96
CA GLU A 242 1.87 -6.03 -35.01
C GLU A 242 1.91 -5.40 -33.62
N ARG A 243 0.98 -5.83 -32.76
CA ARG A 243 0.88 -5.38 -31.38
C ARG A 243 2.08 -5.80 -30.53
N LEU A 244 2.49 -7.06 -30.66
CA LEU A 244 3.68 -7.58 -29.98
C LEU A 244 4.95 -6.85 -30.47
N MET A 245 5.02 -6.55 -31.76
CA MET A 245 6.13 -5.77 -32.34
C MET A 245 6.15 -4.34 -31.82
N THR A 246 4.99 -3.70 -31.60
CA THR A 246 4.91 -2.37 -30.97
C THR A 246 5.55 -2.38 -29.56
N ILE A 247 5.43 -3.49 -28.82
CA ILE A 247 6.09 -3.65 -27.52
C ILE A 247 7.61 -3.80 -27.69
N VAL A 248 8.06 -4.58 -28.68
CA VAL A 248 9.49 -4.68 -29.03
C VAL A 248 10.09 -3.32 -29.39
N ASP A 249 9.36 -2.51 -30.15
CA ASP A 249 9.81 -1.17 -30.55
C ASP A 249 9.90 -0.22 -29.35
N ARG A 250 8.94 -0.29 -28.43
CA ARG A 250 9.01 0.46 -27.16
C ARG A 250 10.21 0.05 -26.30
N ILE A 251 10.54 -1.25 -26.23
CA ILE A 251 11.73 -1.74 -25.53
C ILE A 251 13.00 -1.15 -26.16
N ARG A 252 13.12 -1.24 -27.49
CA ARG A 252 14.27 -0.71 -28.23
C ARG A 252 14.43 0.79 -28.03
N GLU A 253 13.35 1.54 -28.14
CA GLU A 253 13.38 3.00 -27.96
C GLU A 253 13.73 3.39 -26.52
N SER A 254 13.20 2.68 -25.52
CA SER A 254 13.56 2.88 -24.11
C SER A 254 15.05 2.59 -23.86
N GLY A 255 15.57 1.48 -24.40
CA GLY A 255 16.98 1.13 -24.35
C GLY A 255 17.88 2.18 -25.02
N ARG A 256 17.49 2.69 -26.19
CA ARG A 256 18.20 3.77 -26.90
C ARG A 256 18.22 5.06 -26.10
N ARG A 257 17.09 5.46 -25.50
CA ARG A 257 17.00 6.66 -24.66
C ARG A 257 17.86 6.52 -23.40
N LYS A 258 17.89 5.34 -22.79
CA LYS A 258 18.76 5.04 -21.65
C LYS A 258 20.24 5.14 -22.03
N GLY A 259 20.65 4.46 -23.11
CA GLY A 259 22.04 4.51 -23.60
C GLY A 259 22.49 5.92 -23.98
N LYS A 260 21.62 6.73 -24.61
CA LYS A 260 21.94 8.14 -24.91
C LYS A 260 22.15 8.96 -23.62
N ARG A 261 21.31 8.75 -22.59
CA ARG A 261 21.46 9.45 -21.30
C ARG A 261 22.75 9.05 -20.59
N GLU A 262 23.05 7.76 -20.53
CA GLU A 262 24.28 7.24 -19.92
C GLU A 262 25.52 7.76 -20.66
N GLY A 263 25.51 7.74 -22.00
CA GLY A 263 26.61 8.28 -22.81
C GLY A 263 26.83 9.78 -22.63
N VAL A 264 25.76 10.58 -22.56
CA VAL A 264 25.86 12.03 -22.25
C VAL A 264 26.41 12.25 -20.85
N GLN A 265 25.94 11.49 -19.86
CA GLN A 265 26.39 11.62 -18.48
C GLN A 265 27.87 11.24 -18.33
N GLN A 266 28.30 10.16 -18.97
CA GLN A 266 29.71 9.76 -19.03
C GLN A 266 30.55 10.82 -19.74
N GLY A 267 30.08 11.35 -20.88
CA GLY A 267 30.78 12.41 -21.61
C GLY A 267 30.93 13.70 -20.80
N ILE A 268 29.89 14.11 -20.06
CA ILE A 268 29.97 15.27 -19.15
C ILE A 268 30.97 15.01 -18.03
N GLN A 269 30.94 13.82 -17.40
CA GLN A 269 31.89 13.49 -16.34
C GLN A 269 33.34 13.46 -16.84
N GLN A 270 33.59 12.85 -18.00
CA GLN A 270 34.90 12.82 -18.64
C GLN A 270 35.36 14.24 -19.00
N GLY A 271 34.48 15.05 -19.60
CA GLY A 271 34.79 16.43 -19.97
C GLY A 271 35.09 17.33 -18.75
N ILE A 272 34.34 17.18 -17.65
CA ILE A 272 34.63 17.89 -16.39
C ILE A 272 35.99 17.45 -15.82
N HIS A 273 36.30 16.15 -15.86
CA HIS A 273 37.57 15.64 -15.36
C HIS A 273 38.76 16.13 -16.19
N GLN A 274 38.67 16.03 -17.52
CA GLN A 274 39.67 16.55 -18.45
C GLN A 274 39.85 18.06 -18.29
N GLY A 275 38.75 18.84 -18.25
CA GLY A 275 38.82 20.28 -18.09
C GLY A 275 39.44 20.71 -16.75
N LYS A 276 39.14 20.00 -15.65
CA LYS A 276 39.81 20.23 -14.36
C LYS A 276 41.30 19.94 -14.42
N GLN A 277 41.69 18.86 -15.08
CA GLN A 277 43.10 18.48 -15.22
C GLN A 277 43.86 19.47 -16.10
N GLU A 278 43.28 19.90 -17.21
CA GLU A 278 43.85 20.91 -18.10
C GLU A 278 44.02 22.27 -17.41
N GLU A 279 43.00 22.70 -16.65
CA GLU A 279 43.07 23.97 -15.91
C GLU A 279 44.09 23.91 -14.76
N ALA A 280 44.16 22.79 -14.04
CA ALA A 280 45.20 22.58 -13.02
C ALA A 280 46.61 22.66 -13.63
N LEU A 281 46.81 22.06 -14.82
CA LEU A 281 48.09 22.15 -15.55
C LEU A 281 48.40 23.57 -15.99
N ARG A 282 47.40 24.30 -16.51
CA ARG A 282 47.55 25.71 -16.92
C ARG A 282 47.98 26.58 -15.74
N ILE A 283 47.31 26.43 -14.59
CA ILE A 283 47.65 27.14 -13.35
C ILE A 283 49.07 26.78 -12.90
N ALA A 284 49.42 25.49 -12.89
CA ALA A 284 50.77 25.04 -12.53
C ALA A 284 51.85 25.71 -13.40
N HIS A 285 51.65 25.76 -14.72
CA HIS A 285 52.58 26.43 -15.64
C HIS A 285 52.71 27.92 -15.38
N THR A 286 51.59 28.65 -15.20
CA THR A 286 51.63 30.09 -14.88
C THR A 286 52.34 30.37 -13.55
N MET A 287 52.13 29.53 -12.54
CA MET A 287 52.81 29.67 -11.24
C MET A 287 54.33 29.45 -11.36
N LEU A 288 54.76 28.45 -12.15
CA LEU A 288 56.18 28.20 -12.41
C LEU A 288 56.83 29.35 -13.22
N GLU A 289 56.13 29.92 -14.20
CA GLU A 289 56.59 31.09 -14.96
C GLU A 289 56.78 32.33 -14.08
N GLN A 290 55.96 32.49 -13.04
CA GLN A 290 56.08 33.56 -12.05
C GLN A 290 57.15 33.31 -10.97
N GLY A 291 57.88 32.20 -11.06
CA GLY A 291 58.99 31.87 -10.15
C GLY A 291 58.54 31.29 -8.81
N ILE A 292 57.32 30.78 -8.70
CA ILE A 292 56.85 30.06 -7.51
C ILE A 292 57.58 28.71 -7.40
N ASP A 293 58.00 28.35 -6.19
CA ASP A 293 58.73 27.11 -5.93
C ASP A 293 57.95 25.85 -6.37
N ARG A 294 58.66 24.89 -6.95
CA ARG A 294 58.07 23.70 -7.58
C ARG A 294 57.37 22.77 -6.59
N GLU A 295 57.89 22.62 -5.36
CA GLU A 295 57.22 21.81 -4.34
C GLU A 295 55.89 22.46 -3.92
N MET A 296 55.87 23.79 -3.82
CA MET A 296 54.65 24.55 -3.53
C MET A 296 53.61 24.43 -4.65
N VAL A 297 54.01 24.42 -5.92
CA VAL A 297 53.10 24.24 -7.07
C VAL A 297 52.45 22.85 -7.08
N LEU A 298 53.22 21.80 -6.81
CA LEU A 298 52.70 20.42 -6.72
C LEU A 298 51.67 20.29 -5.58
N MET A 299 51.97 20.89 -4.41
CA MET A 299 51.04 20.94 -3.27
C MET A 299 49.74 21.68 -3.58
N ILE A 300 49.79 22.82 -4.27
CA ILE A 300 48.60 23.66 -4.52
C ILE A 300 47.71 23.08 -5.61
N THR A 301 48.31 22.53 -6.67
CA THR A 301 47.56 22.03 -7.85
C THR A 301 47.14 20.57 -7.71
N GLY A 302 47.78 19.83 -6.79
CA GLY A 302 47.52 18.40 -6.58
C GLY A 302 47.99 17.51 -7.73
N LEU A 303 48.80 18.05 -8.65
CA LEU A 303 49.39 17.33 -9.77
C LEU A 303 50.68 16.63 -9.37
N SER A 304 51.02 15.54 -10.05
CA SER A 304 52.31 14.87 -9.93
C SER A 304 53.38 15.50 -10.83
N ASP A 305 54.65 15.26 -10.50
CA ASP A 305 55.78 15.83 -11.25
C ASP A 305 55.85 15.29 -12.69
N GLU A 306 55.33 14.09 -12.93
CA GLU A 306 55.22 13.48 -14.27
C GLU A 306 54.11 14.15 -15.11
N GLU A 307 52.97 14.50 -14.50
CA GLU A 307 51.87 15.18 -15.19
C GLU A 307 52.27 16.59 -15.67
N ILE A 308 53.11 17.30 -14.91
CA ILE A 308 53.62 18.63 -15.28
C ILE A 308 54.69 18.53 -16.40
N LYS A 309 55.50 17.47 -16.42
CA LYS A 309 56.53 17.25 -17.45
C LYS A 309 55.97 16.78 -18.79
N ALA A 310 54.90 15.98 -18.78
CA ALA A 310 54.35 15.31 -19.96
C ALA A 310 53.82 16.27 -21.05
N LYS A 311 53.50 17.53 -20.73
CA LYS A 311 52.96 18.52 -21.68
C LYS A 311 53.99 19.52 -22.22
N ARG A 312 55.29 19.28 -22.02
CA ARG A 312 56.38 20.18 -22.47
C ARG A 312 56.84 19.97 -23.93
N HIS A 313 56.07 19.26 -24.75
CA HIS A 313 56.31 19.07 -26.18
C HIS A 313 55.17 19.63 -27.03
#